data_AF-T1CBB2-F1
#
_entry.id   AF-T1CBB2-F1
#
_cell.length_a   1.000
_cell.length_b   1.000
_cell.length_c   1.000
_cell.angle_alpha   90.00
_cell.angle_beta   90.00
_cell.angle_gamma   90.00
#
_symmetry.space_group_name_H-M   'P 1'
#
loop_
_entity.id
_entity.type
_entity.pdbx_description
1 polymer ?
#
loop_
_entity_poly.entity_id
_entity_poly.type
_entity_poly.pdbx_seq_one_letter_code
_entity_poly.pdbx_strand_id
1 'polypeptide(L)'
;SYAKLRLDPISQLTMEGHLGEVSDSLARALLWDGAWDMVRDAEMPGRRFVQMVVAHLPQERDQSLIPVVLGGARAALSAYVAPAWGDQLEAMLAAAAQRALATSPPRSPDQVAWLRAFISSASAPDQVDRCRAMLGGEQLPEGV
;
A
#
# COMPACT_ATOMS: atom_id res chain seq x y z
N SER A 1 -14.31 6.69 13.04
CA SER A 1 -13.30 7.67 13.48
C SER A 1 -13.97 8.64 14.46
N TYR A 2 -13.32 8.93 15.61
CA TYR A 2 -13.82 9.89 16.60
C TYR A 2 -13.43 11.35 16.26
N ALA A 3 -12.53 11.57 15.30
CA ALA A 3 -12.16 12.89 14.75
C ALA A 3 -11.49 12.74 13.37
N LYS A 4 -11.80 13.64 12.42
CA LYS A 4 -11.12 13.71 11.11
C LYS A 4 -10.06 14.82 11.12
N LEU A 5 -8.85 14.50 10.67
CA LEU A 5 -7.79 15.49 10.47
C LEU A 5 -7.96 16.15 9.09
N ARG A 6 -8.00 17.48 9.04
CA ARG A 6 -7.93 18.25 7.79
C ARG A 6 -6.60 18.99 7.75
N LEU A 7 -5.76 18.61 6.81
CA LEU A 7 -4.50 19.30 6.55
C LEU A 7 -4.76 20.49 5.63
N ASP A 8 -4.08 21.60 5.88
CA ASP A 8 -4.00 22.65 4.89
C ASP A 8 -3.21 22.16 3.65
N PRO A 9 -3.34 22.84 2.49
CA PRO A 9 -2.71 22.37 1.26
C PRO A 9 -1.18 22.16 1.33
N ILE A 10 -0.46 22.96 2.14
CA ILE A 10 0.99 22.84 2.28
C ILE A 10 1.32 21.60 3.11
N SER A 11 0.61 21.41 4.22
CA SER A 11 0.76 20.22 5.06
C SER A 11 0.39 18.95 4.29
N GLN A 12 -0.63 18.99 3.43
CA GLN A 12 -0.98 17.86 2.57
C GLN A 12 0.17 17.49 1.61
N LEU A 13 0.71 18.47 0.87
CA LEU A 13 1.82 18.21 -0.06
C LEU A 13 3.06 17.69 0.67
N THR A 14 3.31 18.21 1.87
CA THR A 14 4.42 17.77 2.72
C THR A 14 4.23 16.31 3.16
N MET A 15 3.02 15.96 3.60
CA MET A 15 2.66 14.58 3.93
C MET A 15 2.85 13.65 2.72
N GLU A 16 2.34 14.01 1.55
CA GLU A 16 2.48 13.21 0.32
C GLU A 16 3.95 12.92 -0.03
N GLY A 17 4.86 13.85 0.27
CA GLY A 17 6.30 13.72 0.00
C GLY A 17 7.13 13.04 1.09
N HIS A 18 6.72 13.11 2.36
CA HIS A 18 7.59 12.81 3.50
C HIS A 18 7.00 11.86 4.56
N LEU A 19 5.84 11.24 4.31
CA LEU A 19 5.17 10.39 5.31
C LEU A 19 6.11 9.32 5.91
N GLY A 20 6.89 8.62 5.09
CA GLY A 20 7.83 7.58 5.56
C GLY A 20 8.95 8.10 6.48
N GLU A 21 9.25 9.40 6.46
CA GLU A 21 10.31 10.03 7.26
C GLU A 21 9.84 10.40 8.67
N VAL A 22 8.53 10.50 8.89
CA VAL A 22 7.93 10.84 10.20
C VAL A 22 8.31 9.78 11.23
N SER A 23 8.93 10.20 12.34
CA SER A 23 9.46 9.28 13.36
C SER A 23 8.39 8.68 14.26
N ASP A 24 7.40 9.49 14.64
CA ASP A 24 6.32 9.09 15.54
C ASP A 24 5.31 8.16 14.85
N SER A 25 5.04 6.99 15.46
CA SER A 25 4.15 5.98 14.86
C SER A 25 2.68 6.41 14.87
N LEU A 26 2.24 7.10 15.93
CA LEU A 26 0.87 7.60 16.01
C LEU A 26 0.64 8.68 14.95
N ALA A 27 1.60 9.58 14.74
CA ALA A 27 1.55 10.57 13.68
C ALA A 27 1.45 9.91 12.29
N ARG A 28 2.25 8.90 11.98
CA ARG A 28 2.12 8.16 10.70
C ARG A 28 0.76 7.49 10.56
N ALA A 29 0.24 6.87 11.63
CA ALA A 29 -1.09 6.26 11.62
C ALA A 29 -2.18 7.30 11.31
N LEU A 30 -2.13 8.47 11.94
CA LEU A 30 -3.08 9.57 11.70
C LEU A 30 -2.95 10.15 10.29
N LEU A 31 -1.73 10.25 9.74
CA LEU A 31 -1.51 10.72 8.37
C LEU A 31 -2.04 9.71 7.34
N TRP A 32 -1.86 8.41 7.57
CA TRP A 32 -2.44 7.38 6.71
C TRP A 32 -3.97 7.41 6.73
N ASP A 33 -4.59 7.47 7.92
CA ASP A 33 -6.04 7.56 8.05
C ASP A 33 -6.59 8.85 7.43
N GLY A 34 -5.93 9.98 7.69
CA GLY A 34 -6.26 11.28 7.10
C GLY A 34 -6.20 11.26 5.57
N ALA A 35 -5.13 10.72 4.99
CA ALA A 35 -5.02 10.62 3.53
C ALA A 35 -6.11 9.72 2.91
N TRP A 36 -6.46 8.62 3.58
CA TRP A 36 -7.55 7.77 3.15
C TRP A 36 -8.92 8.47 3.26
N ASP A 37 -9.14 9.23 4.34
CA ASP A 37 -10.31 10.09 4.49
C ASP A 37 -10.41 11.13 3.37
N MET A 38 -9.31 11.77 2.99
CA MET A 38 -9.28 12.75 1.90
C MET A 38 -9.66 12.13 0.55
N VAL A 39 -9.29 10.88 0.27
CA VAL A 39 -9.75 10.17 -0.93
C VAL A 39 -11.26 9.96 -0.89
N ARG A 40 -11.79 9.50 0.24
CA ARG A 40 -13.23 9.24 0.42
C ARG A 40 -14.08 10.51 0.36
N ASP A 41 -13.51 11.62 0.81
CA ASP A 41 -14.14 12.93 0.82
C ASP A 41 -13.89 13.72 -0.50
N ALA A 42 -13.27 13.09 -1.50
CA ALA A 42 -12.94 13.68 -2.80
C ALA A 42 -11.99 14.90 -2.76
N GLU A 43 -11.22 15.05 -1.68
CA GLU A 43 -10.19 16.07 -1.51
C GLU A 43 -8.83 15.64 -2.08
N MET A 44 -8.60 14.33 -2.21
CA MET A 44 -7.40 13.75 -2.81
C MET A 44 -7.77 12.76 -3.93
N PRO A 45 -7.16 12.84 -5.13
CA PRO A 45 -7.35 11.83 -6.16
C PRO A 45 -6.87 10.45 -5.69
N GLY A 46 -7.66 9.39 -5.90
CA GLY A 46 -7.29 8.02 -5.52
C GLY A 46 -5.94 7.58 -6.09
N ARG A 47 -5.60 8.04 -7.31
CA ARG A 47 -4.29 7.78 -7.93
C ARG A 47 -3.11 8.31 -7.10
N ARG A 48 -3.26 9.48 -6.45
CA ARG A 48 -2.21 10.07 -5.63
C ARG A 48 -2.02 9.28 -4.34
N PHE A 49 -3.12 8.85 -3.73
CA PHE A 49 -3.06 7.99 -2.56
C PHE A 49 -2.34 6.67 -2.86
N VAL A 50 -2.67 6.00 -3.97
CA VAL A 50 -1.98 4.75 -4.35
C VAL A 50 -0.49 4.99 -4.60
N GLN A 51 -0.13 6.10 -5.28
CA GLN A 51 1.28 6.48 -5.47
C GLN A 51 1.99 6.72 -4.13
N MET A 52 1.33 7.39 -3.19
CA MET A 52 1.83 7.64 -1.84
C MET A 52 2.05 6.34 -1.07
N VAL A 53 1.11 5.39 -1.16
CA VAL A 53 1.25 4.05 -0.57
C VAL A 53 2.45 3.31 -1.16
N VAL A 54 2.59 3.30 -2.49
CA VAL A 54 3.72 2.66 -3.17
C VAL A 54 5.07 3.26 -2.75
N ALA A 55 5.12 4.57 -2.53
CA ALA A 55 6.35 5.28 -2.17
C ALA A 55 6.74 5.09 -0.69
N HIS A 56 5.78 5.16 0.23
CA HIS A 56 6.06 5.29 1.66
C HIS A 56 5.75 4.05 2.49
N LEU A 57 4.77 3.23 2.10
CA LEU A 57 4.37 2.08 2.91
C LEU A 57 5.50 1.04 3.12
N PRO A 58 6.40 0.78 2.14
CA PRO A 58 7.55 -0.10 2.38
C PRO A 58 8.50 0.36 3.50
N GLN A 59 8.45 1.63 3.91
CA GLN A 59 9.25 2.19 5.00
C GLN A 59 8.51 2.21 6.34
N GLU A 60 7.25 1.76 6.37
CA GLU A 60 6.46 1.71 7.60
C GLU A 60 7.06 0.71 8.58
N ARG A 61 7.18 1.17 9.83
CA ARG A 61 7.82 0.43 10.93
C ARG A 61 6.79 -0.23 11.83
N ASP A 62 5.56 0.27 11.82
CA ASP A 62 4.43 -0.38 12.46
C ASP A 62 3.77 -1.39 11.51
N GLN A 63 4.13 -2.65 11.69
CA GLN A 63 3.63 -3.77 10.89
C GLN A 63 2.11 -3.92 10.92
N SER A 64 1.44 -3.39 11.95
CA SER A 64 -0.02 -3.44 12.05
C SER A 64 -0.72 -2.46 11.10
N LEU A 65 -0.04 -1.39 10.66
CA LEU A 65 -0.57 -0.40 9.72
C LEU A 65 -0.54 -0.91 8.28
N ILE A 66 0.45 -1.73 7.92
CA ILE A 66 0.65 -2.24 6.56
C ILE A 66 -0.62 -2.87 5.96
N PRO A 67 -1.28 -3.86 6.59
CA PRO A 67 -2.50 -4.45 6.03
C PRO A 67 -3.66 -3.44 5.92
N VAL A 68 -3.76 -2.47 6.84
CA VAL A 68 -4.81 -1.44 6.82
C VAL A 68 -4.62 -0.52 5.62
N VAL A 69 -3.40 -0.03 5.41
CA VAL A 69 -3.08 0.88 4.31
C VAL A 69 -3.19 0.18 2.94
N LEU A 70 -2.76 -1.09 2.85
CA LEU A 70 -2.96 -1.90 1.65
C LEU A 70 -4.44 -2.12 1.33
N GLY A 71 -5.28 -2.32 2.35
CA GLY A 71 -6.74 -2.39 2.20
C GLY A 71 -7.30 -1.09 1.62
N GLY A 72 -6.85 0.07 2.13
CA GLY A 72 -7.19 1.38 1.58
C GLY A 72 -6.75 1.53 0.12
N ALA A 73 -5.51 1.14 -0.22
CA ALA A 73 -5.01 1.23 -1.60
C ALA A 73 -5.82 0.36 -2.57
N ARG A 74 -6.21 -0.84 -2.13
CA ARG A 74 -7.07 -1.73 -2.92
C ARG A 74 -8.46 -1.13 -3.14
N ALA A 75 -9.05 -0.52 -2.11
CA ALA A 75 -10.32 0.18 -2.23
C ALA A 75 -10.20 1.41 -3.14
N ALA A 76 -9.09 2.15 -3.06
CA ALA A 76 -8.79 3.27 -3.95
C ALA A 76 -8.75 2.83 -5.42
N LEU A 77 -8.02 1.76 -5.72
CA LEU A 77 -7.92 1.19 -7.07
C LEU A 77 -9.29 0.78 -7.62
N SER A 78 -10.14 0.15 -6.81
CA SER A 78 -11.42 -0.37 -7.27
C SER A 78 -12.52 0.68 -7.44
N ALA A 79 -12.51 1.74 -6.60
CA ALA A 79 -13.65 2.66 -6.50
C ALA A 79 -13.31 4.15 -6.70
N TYR A 80 -12.03 4.53 -6.62
CA TYR A 80 -11.60 5.95 -6.61
C TYR A 80 -10.54 6.29 -7.66
N VAL A 81 -10.14 5.31 -8.49
CA VAL A 81 -9.18 5.47 -9.58
C VAL A 81 -9.92 5.37 -10.91
N ALA A 82 -9.69 6.34 -11.80
CA ALA A 82 -10.25 6.27 -13.14
C ALA A 82 -9.59 5.12 -13.93
N PRO A 83 -10.34 4.37 -14.78
CA PRO A 83 -9.84 3.18 -15.48
C PRO A 83 -8.53 3.42 -16.27
N ALA A 84 -8.34 4.62 -16.82
CA ALA A 84 -7.13 5.00 -17.55
C ALA A 84 -5.82 4.92 -16.74
N TRP A 85 -5.89 4.83 -15.40
CA TRP A 85 -4.74 4.70 -14.51
C TRP A 85 -4.63 3.34 -13.85
N GLY A 86 -5.66 2.48 -13.96
CA GLY A 86 -5.78 1.23 -13.19
C GLY A 86 -4.58 0.32 -13.39
N ASP A 87 -4.34 -0.11 -14.63
CA ASP A 87 -3.26 -1.04 -14.99
C ASP A 87 -1.88 -0.56 -14.52
N GLN A 88 -1.60 0.74 -14.70
CA GLN A 88 -0.34 1.34 -14.28
C GLN A 88 -0.17 1.28 -12.76
N LEU A 89 -1.20 1.64 -12.00
CA LEU A 89 -1.13 1.69 -10.55
C LEU A 89 -1.13 0.28 -9.93
N GLU A 90 -1.85 -0.67 -10.52
CA GLU A 90 -1.78 -2.08 -10.12
C GLU A 90 -0.38 -2.65 -10.33
N ALA A 91 0.25 -2.39 -11.49
CA ALA A 91 1.61 -2.81 -11.74
C ALA A 91 2.62 -2.20 -10.75
N MET A 92 2.44 -0.92 -10.40
CA MET A 92 3.25 -0.25 -9.38
C MET A 92 3.09 -0.91 -8.00
N LEU A 93 1.85 -1.21 -7.60
CA LEU A 93 1.55 -1.84 -6.32
C LEU A 93 2.11 -3.28 -6.27
N ALA A 94 1.97 -4.05 -7.34
CA ALA A 94 2.52 -5.39 -7.45
C ALA A 94 4.05 -5.40 -7.30
N ALA A 95 4.73 -4.49 -8.00
CA ALA A 95 6.19 -4.37 -7.91
C ALA A 95 6.65 -3.95 -6.51
N ALA A 96 5.93 -3.03 -5.85
CA ALA A 96 6.22 -2.62 -4.48
C ALA A 96 6.00 -3.77 -3.49
N ALA A 97 4.87 -4.48 -3.59
CA ALA A 97 4.56 -5.61 -2.73
C ALA A 97 5.55 -6.76 -2.91
N GLN A 98 5.98 -7.04 -4.15
CA GLN A 98 7.01 -8.05 -4.42
C GLN A 98 8.35 -7.71 -3.75
N ARG A 99 8.78 -6.45 -3.83
CA ARG A 99 10.02 -5.99 -3.18
C ARG A 99 9.91 -6.05 -1.66
N ALA A 100 8.80 -5.57 -1.10
CA ALA A 100 8.58 -5.59 0.35
C ALA A 100 8.52 -7.02 0.88
N LEU A 101 7.81 -7.92 0.21
CA LEU A 101 7.74 -9.34 0.55
C LEU A 101 9.13 -10.01 0.58
N ALA A 102 10.01 -9.66 -0.35
CA ALA A 102 11.37 -10.21 -0.41
C ALA A 102 12.24 -9.80 0.79
N THR A 103 11.87 -8.72 1.49
CA THR A 103 12.59 -8.19 2.65
C THR A 103 11.85 -8.40 3.99
N SER A 104 10.58 -8.82 3.97
CA SER A 104 9.80 -9.06 5.18
C SER A 104 10.38 -10.24 5.98
N PRO A 105 10.52 -10.12 7.31
CA PRO A 105 10.94 -11.22 8.15
C PRO A 105 9.98 -12.42 8.05
N PRO A 106 10.48 -13.66 8.03
CA PRO A 106 9.62 -14.85 8.08
C PRO A 106 8.65 -14.82 9.26
N ARG A 107 7.39 -15.21 9.01
CA ARG A 107 6.28 -15.25 10.00
C ARG A 107 5.90 -13.90 10.60
N SER A 108 6.31 -12.79 10.00
CA SER A 108 5.87 -11.46 10.43
C SER A 108 4.43 -11.17 10.01
N PRO A 109 3.66 -10.38 10.79
CA PRO A 109 2.31 -9.96 10.42
C PRO A 109 2.22 -9.30 9.03
N ASP A 110 3.23 -8.51 8.64
CA ASP A 110 3.26 -7.80 7.36
C ASP A 110 3.61 -8.71 6.18
N GLN A 111 4.36 -9.81 6.38
CA GLN A 111 4.73 -10.74 5.30
C GLN A 111 3.49 -11.26 4.55
N VAL A 112 2.47 -11.71 5.28
CA VAL A 112 1.22 -12.22 4.68
C VAL A 112 0.45 -11.09 3.99
N ALA A 113 0.48 -9.88 4.54
CA ALA A 113 -0.17 -8.72 3.93
C ALA A 113 0.48 -8.37 2.58
N TRP A 114 1.82 -8.32 2.52
CA TRP A 114 2.56 -8.10 1.28
C TRP A 114 2.38 -9.23 0.27
N LEU A 115 2.36 -10.48 0.72
CA LEU A 115 2.08 -11.63 -0.15
C LEU A 115 0.70 -11.51 -0.81
N ARG A 116 -0.33 -11.23 -0.02
CA ARG A 116 -1.70 -11.05 -0.54
C ARG A 116 -1.79 -9.86 -1.49
N ALA A 117 -1.13 -8.74 -1.16
CA ALA A 117 -1.07 -7.58 -2.04
C ALA A 117 -0.41 -7.94 -3.38
N PHE A 118 0.74 -8.63 -3.35
CA PHE A 118 1.43 -9.08 -4.56
C PHE A 118 0.55 -9.99 -5.42
N ILE A 119 0.00 -11.08 -4.84
CA ILE A 119 -0.86 -12.02 -5.58
C ILE A 119 -2.06 -11.31 -6.21
N SER A 120 -2.67 -10.40 -5.45
CA SER A 120 -3.91 -9.75 -5.88
C SER A 120 -3.72 -8.61 -6.88
N SER A 121 -2.48 -8.17 -7.13
CA SER A 121 -2.12 -7.11 -8.09
C SER A 121 -1.19 -7.59 -9.21
N ALA A 122 -0.70 -8.82 -9.14
CA ALA A 122 0.16 -9.43 -10.15
C ALA A 122 -0.55 -9.47 -11.51
N SER A 123 0.03 -8.78 -12.49
CA SER A 123 -0.50 -8.69 -13.85
C SER A 123 0.55 -8.96 -14.93
N ALA A 124 1.84 -8.77 -14.62
CA ALA A 124 2.92 -9.09 -15.55
C ALA A 124 3.11 -10.62 -15.67
N PRO A 125 3.45 -11.16 -16.85
CA PRO A 125 3.56 -12.60 -17.07
C PRO A 125 4.48 -13.33 -16.07
N ASP A 126 5.62 -12.73 -15.74
CA ASP A 126 6.58 -13.26 -14.76
C ASP A 126 6.01 -13.29 -13.33
N GLN A 127 5.22 -12.28 -12.96
CA GLN A 127 4.54 -12.23 -11.67
C GLN A 127 3.44 -13.31 -11.58
N VAL A 128 2.69 -13.52 -12.66
CA VAL A 128 1.67 -14.55 -12.75
C VAL A 128 2.29 -15.94 -12.68
N ASP A 129 3.41 -16.17 -13.38
CA ASP A 129 4.15 -17.43 -13.32
C ASP A 129 4.67 -17.71 -11.91
N ARG A 130 5.17 -16.68 -11.21
CA ARG A 130 5.58 -16.78 -9.81
C ARG A 130 4.41 -17.10 -8.88
N CYS A 131 3.24 -16.49 -9.09
CA CYS A 131 2.03 -16.84 -8.32
C CYS A 131 1.60 -18.29 -8.56
N ARG A 132 1.73 -18.78 -9.80
CA ARG A 132 1.44 -20.18 -10.14
C ARG A 132 2.43 -21.14 -9.47
N ALA A 133 3.72 -20.80 -9.43
CA ALA A 133 4.72 -21.57 -8.70
C ALA A 133 4.39 -21.66 -7.20
N MET A 134 4.05 -20.53 -6.58
CA MET A 134 3.63 -20.47 -5.17
C MET A 134 2.39 -21.34 -4.89
N LEU A 135 1.40 -21.32 -5.80
CA LEU A 135 0.23 -22.20 -5.70
C LEU A 135 0.58 -23.68 -5.79
N GLY A 136 1.63 -24.03 -6.55
CA GLY A 136 2.21 -25.38 -6.64
C GLY A 136 3.11 -25.76 -5.47
N GLY A 137 3.33 -24.88 -4.49
CA GLY A 137 4.23 -25.11 -3.35
C GLY A 137 5.70 -24.76 -3.62
N GLU A 138 6.02 -24.18 -4.78
CA GLU A 138 7.36 -23.76 -5.16
C GLU A 138 7.57 -22.26 -4.93
N GLN A 139 8.79 -21.83 -4.63
CA GLN A 139 9.13 -20.41 -4.44
C GLN A 139 8.30 -19.67 -3.38
N LEU A 140 7.72 -20.41 -2.42
CA LEU A 140 7.05 -19.82 -1.27
C LEU A 140 8.05 -19.03 -0.42
N PRO A 141 7.69 -17.82 0.04
CA PRO A 141 8.48 -17.11 1.03
C PRO A 141 8.62 -17.97 2.29
N GLU A 142 9.79 -17.94 2.91
CA GLU A 142 10.01 -18.67 4.16
C GLU A 142 9.03 -18.18 5.24
N GLY A 143 8.36 -19.11 5.93
CA GLY A 143 7.44 -18.79 7.02
C GLY A 143 6.00 -18.50 6.60
N VAL A 144 5.66 -18.70 5.32
CA VAL A 144 4.28 -18.71 4.79
C VAL A 144 3.69 -20.11 4.87
#